data_AF-A0A3A8RBS2-F1
#
_entry.id   AF-A0A3A8RBS2-F1
#
_cell.length_a   1.000
_cell.length_b   1.000
_cell.length_c   1.000
_cell.angle_alpha   90.00
_cell.angle_beta   90.00
_cell.angle_gamma   90.00
#
_symmetry.space_group_name_H-M   'P 1'
#
loop_
_entity.id
_entity.type
_entity.pdbx_description
1 polymer ?
#
loop_
_entity_poly.entity_id
_entity_poly.type
_entity_poly.pdbx_seq_one_letter_code
_entity_poly.pdbx_strand_id
1 'polypeptide(L)'
;MSENAPPSAEEADQLARMRYRRALARKKRKEREAASEVKELNITAMMDMMTIILVFLLKSFASSSAAITASEDVRPPVSSTRATPKDTVAITITPKNIMVGDKEVVRLENGRIPANQLQGERLVLGLDAQLKKEVQKLKYIEERNPAAPFTHELSVIADKMVPYDLLLTVLYTAGVNELRNYRFIVLQRDAE
;
A
#
# COMPACT_ATOMS: atom_id res chain seq x y z
N MET A 1 -69.84 -32.79 -40.34
CA MET A 1 -69.89 -33.11 -38.89
C MET A 1 -69.29 -34.49 -38.76
N SER A 2 -68.03 -34.59 -38.33
CA SER A 2 -67.35 -35.87 -38.06
C SER A 2 -67.30 -35.99 -36.55
N GLU A 3 -68.19 -36.80 -36.02
CA GLU A 3 -68.31 -37.11 -34.60
C GLU A 3 -67.13 -38.01 -34.23
N ASN A 4 -66.15 -37.47 -33.51
CA ASN A 4 -65.00 -38.25 -33.05
C ASN A 4 -65.51 -39.33 -32.09
N ALA A 5 -65.29 -40.60 -32.47
CA ALA A 5 -65.57 -41.75 -31.62
C ALA A 5 -64.89 -41.56 -30.25
N PRO A 6 -65.56 -41.93 -29.14
CA PRO A 6 -64.97 -41.84 -27.81
C PRO A 6 -63.68 -42.67 -27.77
N PRO A 7 -62.61 -42.14 -27.15
CA PRO A 7 -61.32 -42.83 -27.08
C PRO A 7 -61.49 -44.18 -26.38
N SER A 8 -60.79 -45.21 -26.90
CA SER A 8 -60.79 -46.53 -26.28
C SER A 8 -60.25 -46.48 -24.84
N ALA A 9 -60.67 -47.42 -23.99
CA ALA A 9 -60.28 -47.43 -22.57
C ALA A 9 -58.75 -47.44 -22.36
N GLU A 10 -58.01 -48.06 -23.28
CA GLU A 10 -56.55 -48.09 -23.27
C GLU A 10 -55.93 -46.73 -23.65
N GLU A 11 -56.48 -46.03 -24.63
CA GLU A 11 -56.02 -44.69 -25.02
C GLU A 11 -56.30 -43.66 -23.92
N ALA A 12 -57.41 -43.80 -23.20
CA ALA A 12 -57.75 -42.96 -22.05
C ALA A 12 -56.74 -43.14 -20.89
N ASP A 13 -56.34 -44.37 -20.58
CA ASP A 13 -55.33 -44.67 -19.55
C ASP A 13 -53.94 -44.16 -19.96
N GLN A 14 -53.55 -44.33 -21.23
CA GLN A 14 -52.28 -43.79 -21.75
C GLN A 14 -52.23 -42.26 -21.66
N LEU A 15 -53.32 -41.58 -22.01
CA LEU A 15 -53.43 -40.11 -21.91
C LEU A 15 -53.36 -39.64 -20.45
N ALA A 16 -54.00 -40.36 -19.52
CA ALA A 16 -53.95 -40.07 -18.09
C ALA A 16 -52.54 -40.22 -17.52
N ARG A 17 -51.82 -41.29 -17.88
CA ARG A 17 -50.41 -41.51 -17.50
C ARG A 17 -49.50 -40.42 -18.06
N MET A 18 -49.69 -40.01 -19.31
CA MET A 18 -48.93 -38.91 -19.91
C MET A 18 -49.21 -37.56 -19.22
N ARG A 19 -50.47 -37.26 -18.91
CA ARG A 19 -50.86 -36.05 -18.17
C ARG A 19 -50.28 -36.05 -16.76
N TYR A 20 -50.31 -37.19 -16.07
CA TYR A 20 -49.72 -37.35 -14.74
C TYR A 20 -48.20 -37.15 -14.77
N ARG A 21 -47.49 -37.77 -15.70
CA ARG A 21 -46.04 -37.56 -15.89
C ARG A 21 -45.70 -36.10 -16.21
N ARG A 22 -46.52 -35.44 -17.05
CA ARG A 22 -46.33 -34.02 -17.39
C ARG A 22 -46.61 -33.10 -16.21
N ALA A 23 -47.60 -33.43 -15.38
CA ALA A 23 -47.89 -32.70 -14.14
C ALA A 23 -46.75 -32.84 -13.12
N LEU A 24 -46.21 -34.04 -12.94
CA LEU A 24 -45.05 -34.28 -12.08
C LEU A 24 -43.80 -33.53 -12.56
N ALA A 25 -43.53 -33.53 -13.87
CA ALA A 25 -42.41 -32.79 -14.44
C ALA A 25 -42.56 -31.27 -14.25
N ARG A 26 -43.77 -30.73 -14.37
CA ARG A 26 -44.08 -29.31 -14.10
C ARG A 26 -43.90 -28.97 -12.62
N LYS A 27 -44.40 -29.82 -11.71
CA LYS A 27 -44.23 -29.64 -10.25
C LYS A 27 -42.74 -29.59 -9.87
N LYS A 28 -41.94 -30.53 -10.40
CA LYS A 28 -40.49 -30.60 -10.15
C LYS A 28 -39.70 -29.41 -10.71
N ARG A 29 -40.15 -28.81 -11.82
CA ARG A 29 -39.55 -27.56 -12.35
C ARG A 29 -39.87 -26.37 -11.45
N LYS A 30 -41.13 -26.23 -11.03
CA LYS A 30 -41.57 -25.15 -10.15
C LYS A 30 -40.88 -25.20 -8.77
N GLU A 31 -40.63 -26.38 -8.23
CA GLU A 31 -39.86 -26.57 -6.99
C GLU A 31 -38.40 -26.16 -7.14
N ARG A 32 -37.77 -26.41 -8.29
CA ARG A 32 -36.39 -25.97 -8.56
C ARG A 32 -36.29 -24.45 -8.75
N GLU A 33 -37.26 -23.85 -9.42
CA GLU A 33 -37.34 -22.41 -9.60
C GLU A 33 -37.54 -21.69 -8.25
N ALA A 34 -38.42 -22.22 -7.39
CA ALA A 34 -38.62 -21.70 -6.03
C ALA A 34 -37.40 -21.88 -5.10
N ALA A 35 -36.57 -22.91 -5.34
CA ALA A 35 -35.31 -23.11 -4.62
C ALA A 35 -34.15 -22.24 -5.16
N SER A 36 -34.30 -21.68 -6.36
CA SER A 36 -33.30 -20.84 -7.02
C SER A 36 -33.55 -19.34 -6.84
N GLU A 37 -34.68 -18.94 -6.23
CA GLU A 37 -34.84 -17.59 -5.71
C GLU A 37 -33.89 -17.43 -4.52
N VAL A 38 -32.78 -16.74 -4.75
CA VAL A 38 -31.80 -16.36 -3.73
C VAL A 38 -32.51 -15.47 -2.72
N LYS A 39 -33.03 -16.09 -1.65
CA LYS A 39 -33.90 -15.46 -0.67
C LYS A 39 -33.12 -14.69 0.40
N GLU A 40 -31.80 -14.90 0.47
CA GLU A 40 -30.93 -14.35 1.50
C GLU A 40 -29.61 -13.87 0.87
N LEU A 41 -29.20 -12.65 1.22
CA LEU A 41 -27.90 -12.10 0.83
C LEU A 41 -26.79 -12.99 1.41
N ASN A 42 -25.84 -13.39 0.57
CA ASN A 42 -24.72 -14.24 0.98
C ASN A 42 -23.65 -13.43 1.73
N ILE A 43 -23.91 -13.16 3.02
CA ILE A 43 -23.05 -12.33 3.88
C ILE A 43 -21.63 -12.90 3.99
N THR A 44 -21.44 -14.22 3.89
CA THR A 44 -20.10 -14.83 3.94
C THR A 44 -19.25 -14.42 2.75
N ALA A 45 -19.82 -14.38 1.53
CA ALA A 45 -19.13 -13.92 0.34
C ALA A 45 -18.82 -12.41 0.39
N MET A 46 -19.69 -11.59 0.99
CA MET A 46 -19.45 -10.16 1.15
C MET A 46 -18.41 -9.86 2.22
N MET A 47 -18.42 -10.62 3.31
CA MET A 47 -17.39 -10.54 4.36
C MET A 47 -16.01 -10.81 3.75
N ASP A 48 -15.88 -11.84 2.92
CA ASP A 48 -14.62 -12.18 2.26
C ASP A 48 -14.11 -11.05 1.36
N MET A 49 -14.98 -10.46 0.53
CA MET A 49 -14.61 -9.30 -0.30
C MET A 49 -14.15 -8.09 0.53
N MET A 50 -14.87 -7.76 1.61
CA MET A 50 -14.49 -6.65 2.49
C MET A 50 -13.16 -6.94 3.20
N THR A 51 -12.91 -8.18 3.62
CA THR A 51 -11.64 -8.56 4.24
C THR A 51 -10.48 -8.56 3.25
N ILE A 52 -10.69 -9.00 1.99
CA ILE A 52 -9.67 -8.94 0.94
C ILE A 52 -9.30 -7.47 0.65
N ILE A 53 -10.30 -6.58 0.51
CA ILE A 53 -10.05 -5.15 0.32
C ILE A 53 -9.30 -4.57 1.53
N LEU A 54 -9.71 -4.89 2.76
CA LEU A 54 -9.04 -4.39 3.96
C LEU A 54 -7.59 -4.86 4.06
N VAL A 55 -7.32 -6.15 3.85
CA VAL A 55 -5.95 -6.69 3.87
C VAL A 55 -5.10 -6.08 2.75
N PHE A 56 -5.69 -5.89 1.56
CA PHE A 56 -5.03 -5.24 0.44
C PHE A 56 -4.70 -3.77 0.75
N LEU A 57 -5.64 -3.04 1.36
CA LEU A 57 -5.42 -1.66 1.78
C LEU A 57 -4.38 -1.59 2.89
N LEU A 58 -4.45 -2.44 3.91
CA LEU A 58 -3.42 -2.51 4.96
C LEU A 58 -2.03 -2.76 4.37
N LYS A 59 -1.92 -3.69 3.41
CA LYS A 59 -0.66 -3.97 2.71
C LYS A 59 -0.18 -2.79 1.86
N SER A 60 -1.09 -2.15 1.11
CA SER A 60 -0.77 -1.04 0.22
C SER A 60 -0.38 0.22 0.99
N PHE A 61 -1.09 0.53 2.07
CA PHE A 61 -0.79 1.68 2.93
C PHE A 61 0.51 1.46 3.72
N ALA A 62 0.77 0.25 4.22
CA ALA A 62 2.06 -0.06 4.87
C ALA A 62 3.25 0.00 3.90
N SER A 63 3.01 -0.10 2.59
CA SER A 63 4.05 0.01 1.56
C SER A 63 4.25 1.43 1.04
N SER A 64 3.36 2.38 1.35
CA SER A 64 3.48 3.75 0.89
C SER A 64 4.22 4.58 1.93
N SER A 65 5.39 5.11 1.56
CA SER A 65 6.13 6.12 2.36
C SER A 65 5.38 7.44 2.59
N ALA A 66 4.16 7.59 2.04
CA ALA A 66 3.24 8.68 2.36
C ALA A 66 2.72 8.60 3.80
N ALA A 67 2.78 7.43 4.43
CA ALA A 67 2.80 7.34 5.88
C ALA A 67 4.19 7.78 6.35
N ILE A 68 4.46 9.09 6.23
CA ILE A 68 5.50 9.74 7.03
C ILE A 68 5.13 9.35 8.45
N THR A 69 5.89 8.43 9.04
CA THR A 69 5.94 8.25 10.47
C THR A 69 6.44 9.59 10.98
N ALA A 70 5.48 10.51 11.21
CA ALA A 70 5.67 11.69 12.01
C ALA A 70 5.99 11.15 13.39
N SER A 71 7.24 10.74 13.59
CA SER A 71 7.78 10.46 14.89
C SER A 71 7.46 11.71 15.71
N GLU A 72 6.86 11.53 16.89
CA GLU A 72 6.39 12.65 17.74
C GLU A 72 7.50 13.69 18.02
N ASP A 73 8.75 13.31 17.80
CA ASP A 73 9.97 14.08 17.99
C ASP A 73 10.39 14.97 16.79
N VAL A 74 9.68 14.96 15.65
CA VAL A 74 10.04 15.77 14.47
C VAL A 74 8.96 16.75 14.08
N ARG A 75 9.31 18.03 14.07
CA ARG A 75 8.47 19.14 13.62
C ARG A 75 9.12 19.80 12.39
N PRO A 76 8.81 19.32 11.18
CA PRO A 76 9.31 19.93 9.95
C PRO A 76 8.83 21.39 9.82
N PRO A 77 9.59 22.25 9.13
CA PRO A 77 9.15 23.61 8.89
C PRO A 77 7.90 23.64 8.01
N VAL A 78 7.10 24.70 8.14
CA VAL A 78 5.90 24.90 7.34
C VAL A 78 6.24 25.55 5.99
N SER A 79 5.58 25.09 4.92
CA SER A 79 5.74 25.59 3.55
C SER A 79 4.40 25.68 2.83
N SER A 80 4.33 26.52 1.80
CA SER A 80 3.18 26.64 0.89
C SER A 80 3.21 25.66 -0.29
N THR A 81 4.13 24.70 -0.28
CA THR A 81 4.33 23.72 -1.36
C THR A 81 3.15 22.76 -1.49
N ARG A 82 2.69 22.52 -2.73
CA ARG A 82 1.59 21.58 -3.06
C ARG A 82 2.08 20.26 -3.70
N ALA A 83 3.39 20.02 -3.70
CA ALA A 83 3.99 18.84 -4.33
C ALA A 83 3.77 17.60 -3.46
N THR A 84 3.34 16.49 -4.07
CA THR A 84 3.24 15.20 -3.39
C THR A 84 4.62 14.60 -3.16
N PRO A 85 4.92 14.06 -1.96
CA PRO A 85 6.14 13.30 -1.72
C PRO A 85 6.23 12.12 -2.71
N LYS A 86 7.42 11.90 -3.29
CA LYS A 86 7.70 10.67 -4.03
C LYS A 86 8.25 9.62 -3.07
N ASP A 87 8.00 8.37 -3.41
CA ASP A 87 8.53 7.23 -2.67
C ASP A 87 10.03 7.07 -2.94
N THR A 88 10.84 7.60 -2.03
CA THR A 88 12.30 7.58 -2.10
C THR A 88 12.87 7.27 -0.72
N VAL A 89 14.16 6.98 -0.64
CA VAL A 89 14.83 6.80 0.65
C VAL A 89 14.63 8.08 1.47
N ALA A 90 14.06 7.93 2.67
CA ALA A 90 13.80 9.05 3.57
C ALA A 90 14.89 9.08 4.66
N ILE A 91 15.51 10.24 4.85
CA ILE A 91 16.33 10.55 6.02
C ILE A 91 15.54 11.46 6.93
N THR A 92 15.43 11.09 8.19
CA THR A 92 14.77 11.88 9.23
C THR A 92 15.81 12.38 10.21
N ILE A 93 15.90 13.70 10.38
CA ILE A 93 16.85 14.38 11.26
C ILE A 93 16.05 15.03 12.39
N THR A 94 16.23 14.50 13.59
CA THR A 94 15.63 15.01 14.82
C THR A 94 16.70 15.70 15.67
N PRO A 95 16.34 16.47 16.70
CA PRO A 95 17.33 17.01 17.64
C PRO A 95 18.13 15.94 18.40
N LYS A 96 17.62 14.70 18.45
CA LYS A 96 18.17 13.60 19.26
C LYS A 96 18.88 12.53 18.44
N ASN A 97 18.47 12.30 17.20
CA ASN A 97 18.97 11.21 16.37
C ASN A 97 18.75 11.47 14.87
N ILE A 98 19.47 10.70 14.06
CA ILE A 98 19.31 10.63 12.60
C ILE A 98 18.84 9.22 12.29
N MET A 99 17.82 9.13 11.43
CA MET A 99 17.21 7.87 11.01
C MET A 99 17.18 7.78 9.48
N VAL A 100 17.26 6.56 8.95
CA VAL A 100 17.04 6.25 7.54
C VAL A 100 15.87 5.28 7.47
N GLY A 101 14.75 5.71 6.87
CA GLY A 101 13.47 5.05 7.05
C GLY A 101 13.13 4.93 8.54
N ASP A 102 12.85 3.71 9.00
CA ASP A 102 12.50 3.44 10.41
C ASP A 102 13.71 3.11 11.30
N LYS A 103 14.93 3.10 10.74
CA LYS A 103 16.13 2.67 11.47
C LYS A 103 16.94 3.86 11.97
N GLU A 104 17.14 3.92 13.29
CA GLU A 104 18.11 4.83 13.89
C GLU A 104 19.54 4.45 13.47
N VAL A 105 20.25 5.40 12.87
CA VAL A 105 21.64 5.21 12.41
C VAL A 105 22.64 5.89 13.31
N VAL A 106 22.29 7.06 13.86
CA VAL A 106 23.16 7.85 14.71
C VAL A 106 22.33 8.52 15.78
N ARG A 107 22.77 8.40 17.04
CA ARG A 107 22.28 9.20 18.14
C ARG A 107 23.14 10.45 18.31
N LEU A 108 22.49 11.61 18.40
CA LEU A 108 23.16 12.90 18.56
C LEU A 108 23.44 13.17 20.03
N GLU A 109 24.60 13.77 20.30
CA GLU A 109 25.00 14.24 21.62
C GLU A 109 24.98 15.77 21.60
N ASN A 110 24.09 16.38 22.38
CA ASN A 110 23.88 17.84 22.41
C ASN A 110 23.60 18.46 21.02
N GLY A 111 22.85 17.75 20.17
CA GLY A 111 22.52 18.19 18.81
C GLY A 111 23.68 18.12 17.82
N ARG A 112 24.76 17.41 18.16
CA ARG A 112 25.91 17.16 17.28
C ARG A 112 26.13 15.66 17.08
N ILE A 113 26.76 15.32 15.97
CA ILE A 113 27.18 13.94 15.71
C ILE A 113 28.41 13.65 16.60
N PRO A 114 28.43 12.51 17.31
CA PRO A 114 29.56 12.16 18.16
C PRO A 114 30.81 11.87 17.32
N ALA A 115 31.99 12.20 17.85
CA ALA A 115 33.25 12.17 17.09
C ALA A 115 33.63 10.76 16.60
N ASN A 116 33.19 9.71 17.29
CA ASN A 116 33.38 8.32 16.90
C ASN A 116 32.57 7.90 15.65
N GLN A 117 31.54 8.67 15.30
CA GLN A 117 30.71 8.46 14.10
C GLN A 117 31.11 9.38 12.95
N LEU A 118 32.04 10.32 13.17
CA LEU A 118 32.56 11.23 12.16
C LEU A 118 33.90 10.73 11.63
N GLN A 119 34.00 10.63 10.31
CA GLN A 119 35.26 10.39 9.62
C GLN A 119 35.64 11.63 8.80
N GLY A 120 36.83 12.16 9.04
CA GLY A 120 37.24 13.45 8.47
C GLY A 120 36.36 14.59 8.96
N GLU A 121 36.04 15.54 8.08
CA GLU A 121 35.29 16.74 8.47
C GLU A 121 33.76 16.56 8.44
N ARG A 122 33.21 15.72 7.54
CA ARG A 122 31.76 15.70 7.25
C ARG A 122 31.16 14.32 6.94
N LEU A 123 31.95 13.24 6.93
CA LEU A 123 31.42 11.91 6.62
C LEU A 123 30.89 11.23 7.89
N VAL A 124 29.62 10.84 7.88
CA VAL A 124 28.98 10.17 9.02
C VAL A 124 28.95 8.66 8.78
N LEU A 125 29.73 7.90 9.54
CA LEU A 125 29.97 6.46 9.34
C LEU A 125 28.68 5.62 9.41
N GLY A 126 27.87 5.80 10.46
CA GLY A 126 26.62 5.07 10.63
C GLY A 126 25.61 5.34 9.51
N LEU A 127 25.57 6.59 9.03
CA LEU A 127 24.70 7.00 7.93
C LEU A 127 25.21 6.47 6.59
N ASP A 128 26.50 6.59 6.31
CA ASP A 128 27.15 6.07 5.11
C ASP A 128 26.89 4.56 4.94
N ALA A 129 27.13 3.78 5.99
CA ALA A 129 26.92 2.34 5.96
C ALA A 129 25.46 1.95 5.65
N GLN A 130 24.49 2.72 6.15
CA GLN A 130 23.07 2.46 5.90
C GLN A 130 22.65 2.93 4.50
N LEU A 131 23.08 4.10 4.05
CA LEU A 131 22.77 4.61 2.72
C LEU A 131 23.37 3.73 1.61
N LYS A 132 24.58 3.21 1.78
CA LYS A 132 25.16 2.21 0.85
C LYS A 132 24.27 1.00 0.66
N LYS A 133 23.71 0.48 1.76
CA LYS A 133 22.81 -0.68 1.70
C LYS A 133 21.53 -0.37 0.94
N GLU A 134 20.93 0.79 1.18
CA GLU A 134 19.69 1.15 0.46
C GLU A 134 19.95 1.46 -1.01
N VAL A 135 21.05 2.13 -1.35
CA VAL A 135 21.43 2.39 -2.75
C VAL A 135 21.72 1.09 -3.49
N GLN A 136 22.44 0.14 -2.86
CA GLN A 136 22.67 -1.18 -3.44
C GLN A 136 21.35 -1.95 -3.66
N LYS A 137 20.41 -1.87 -2.71
CA LYS A 137 19.09 -2.48 -2.85
C LYS A 137 18.31 -1.87 -4.02
N LEU A 138 18.36 -0.56 -4.19
CA LEU A 138 17.69 0.13 -5.31
C LEU A 138 18.30 -0.25 -6.66
N LYS A 139 19.63 -0.31 -6.77
CA LYS A 139 20.32 -0.80 -7.98
C LYS A 139 19.95 -2.24 -8.32
N TYR A 140 19.89 -3.11 -7.31
CA TYR A 140 19.48 -4.50 -7.48
C TYR A 140 18.04 -4.64 -8.01
N ILE A 141 17.15 -3.73 -7.59
CA ILE A 141 15.76 -3.65 -8.07
C ILE A 141 15.73 -3.17 -9.52
N GLU A 142 16.48 -2.11 -9.85
CA GLU A 142 16.59 -1.57 -11.21
C GLU A 142 17.08 -2.63 -12.21
N GLU A 143 18.10 -3.42 -11.84
CA GLU A 143 18.61 -4.52 -12.66
C GLU A 143 17.54 -5.58 -13.00
N ARG A 144 16.56 -5.79 -12.12
CA ARG A 144 15.50 -6.80 -12.28
C ARG A 144 14.20 -6.24 -12.82
N ASN A 145 13.98 -4.95 -12.66
CA ASN A 145 12.76 -4.28 -13.06
C ASN A 145 13.08 -2.94 -13.74
N PRO A 146 13.21 -2.94 -15.07
CA PRO A 146 13.45 -1.71 -15.85
C PRO A 146 12.36 -0.65 -15.71
N ALA A 147 11.17 -1.01 -15.20
CA ALA A 147 10.09 -0.06 -14.93
C ALA A 147 10.30 0.76 -13.63
N ALA A 148 11.30 0.41 -12.81
CA ALA A 148 11.64 1.10 -11.57
C ALA A 148 13.10 1.57 -11.59
N PRO A 149 13.43 2.65 -12.33
CA PRO A 149 14.79 3.16 -12.44
C PRO A 149 15.27 3.80 -11.13
N PHE A 150 16.57 3.72 -10.86
CA PHE A 150 17.17 4.40 -9.71
C PHE A 150 17.33 5.90 -9.99
N THR A 151 16.48 6.72 -9.38
CA THR A 151 16.38 8.17 -9.67
C THR A 151 17.39 9.04 -8.92
N HIS A 152 18.22 8.44 -8.05
CA HIS A 152 19.19 9.15 -7.20
C HIS A 152 18.53 10.27 -6.34
N GLU A 153 17.22 10.14 -6.09
CA GLU A 153 16.44 11.05 -5.25
C GLU A 153 16.46 10.61 -3.78
N LEU A 154 16.56 11.58 -2.89
CA LEU A 154 16.53 11.40 -1.43
C LEU A 154 15.52 12.37 -0.82
N SER A 155 14.64 11.85 0.01
CA SER A 155 13.73 12.66 0.83
C SER A 155 14.41 13.01 2.16
N VAL A 156 14.39 14.28 2.52
CA VAL A 156 15.00 14.79 3.75
C VAL A 156 13.92 15.44 4.61
N ILE A 157 13.66 14.85 5.76
CA ILE A 157 12.75 15.35 6.78
C ILE A 157 13.64 15.87 7.91
N ALA A 158 13.62 17.17 8.19
CA ALA A 158 14.43 17.76 9.24
C ALA A 158 13.56 18.59 10.18
N ASP A 159 13.77 18.45 11.48
CA ASP A 159 13.15 19.33 12.47
C ASP A 159 13.65 20.77 12.31
N LYS A 160 12.77 21.75 12.55
CA LYS A 160 13.08 23.18 12.49
C LYS A 160 14.26 23.62 13.37
N MET A 161 14.57 22.89 14.45
CA MET A 161 15.64 23.18 15.39
C MET A 161 17.00 22.61 14.96
N VAL A 162 17.05 21.83 13.88
CA VAL A 162 18.27 21.22 13.37
C VAL A 162 19.24 22.32 12.89
N PRO A 163 20.49 22.36 13.40
CA PRO A 163 21.50 23.30 12.93
C PRO A 163 21.84 23.09 11.45
N TYR A 164 22.10 24.17 10.72
CA TYR A 164 22.46 24.12 9.30
C TYR A 164 23.70 23.27 9.03
N ASP A 165 24.72 23.32 9.91
CA ASP A 165 25.94 22.54 9.74
C ASP A 165 25.70 21.03 9.86
N LEU A 166 24.78 20.61 10.74
CA LEU A 166 24.35 19.22 10.85
C LEU A 166 23.65 18.77 9.57
N LEU A 167 22.75 19.59 9.05
CA LEU A 167 22.05 19.32 7.79
C LEU A 167 23.05 19.17 6.63
N LEU A 168 24.02 20.08 6.50
CA LEU A 168 25.04 20.04 5.46
C LEU A 168 25.88 18.76 5.54
N THR A 169 26.22 18.32 6.76
CA THR A 169 26.99 17.10 7.02
C THR A 169 26.23 15.84 6.60
N VAL A 170 24.92 15.80 6.89
CA VAL A 170 24.04 14.71 6.44
C VAL A 170 23.92 14.69 4.91
N LEU A 171 23.71 15.86 4.28
CA LEU A 171 23.62 15.98 2.82
C LEU A 171 24.95 15.61 2.12
N TYR A 172 26.09 15.99 2.70
CA TYR A 172 27.40 15.60 2.21
C TYR A 172 27.55 14.06 2.19
N THR A 173 27.21 13.41 3.31
CA THR A 173 27.25 11.95 3.40
C THR A 173 26.29 11.29 2.39
N ALA A 174 25.11 11.87 2.16
CA ALA A 174 24.19 11.41 1.13
C ALA A 174 24.76 11.56 -0.30
N GLY A 175 25.40 12.69 -0.61
CA GLY A 175 26.03 12.95 -1.91
C GLY A 175 27.17 11.97 -2.24
N VAL A 176 27.97 11.59 -1.23
CA VAL A 176 29.01 10.54 -1.37
C VAL A 176 28.39 9.19 -1.73
N ASN A 177 27.14 8.95 -1.32
CA ASN A 177 26.38 7.73 -1.59
C ASN A 177 25.52 7.81 -2.85
N GLU A 178 25.92 8.62 -3.83
CA GLU A 178 25.27 8.78 -5.13
C GLU A 178 23.85 9.41 -5.07
N LEU A 179 23.38 9.87 -3.90
CA LEU A 179 22.10 10.57 -3.78
C LEU A 179 22.31 12.06 -4.03
N ARG A 180 21.86 12.55 -5.20
CA ARG A 180 22.17 13.91 -5.69
C ARG A 180 20.96 14.85 -5.65
N ASN A 181 19.75 14.28 -5.72
CA ASN A 181 18.51 15.04 -5.82
C ASN A 181 17.82 15.06 -4.45
N TYR A 182 17.95 16.16 -3.71
CA TYR A 182 17.37 16.30 -2.38
C TYR A 182 15.97 16.89 -2.43
N ARG A 183 15.03 16.25 -1.73
CA ARG A 183 13.64 16.70 -1.61
C ARG A 183 13.32 16.93 -0.16
N PHE A 184 13.20 18.19 0.22
CA PHE A 184 12.85 18.54 1.58
C PHE A 184 11.36 18.34 1.80
N ILE A 185 11.03 17.53 2.79
CA ILE A 185 9.66 17.31 3.22
C ILE A 185 9.36 18.32 4.32
N VAL A 186 8.26 19.02 4.14
CA VAL A 186 7.83 20.17 4.93
C VAL A 186 6.34 20.03 5.21
N LEU A 187 5.89 20.55 6.35
CA LEU A 187 4.47 20.57 6.65
C LEU A 187 3.80 21.61 5.76
N GLN A 188 2.66 21.28 5.15
CA GLN A 188 1.91 22.28 4.41
C GLN A 188 1.31 23.28 5.41
N ARG A 189 1.51 24.58 5.20
CA ARG A 189 0.77 25.60 5.94
C ARG A 189 -0.69 25.52 5.51
N ASP A 190 -1.58 25.21 6.44
CA ASP A 190 -3.02 25.32 6.20
C ASP A 190 -3.34 26.75 5.82
N ALA A 191 -4.11 26.91 4.74
CA ALA A 191 -4.60 28.20 4.31
C ALA A 191 -5.69 28.63 5.29
N GLU A 192 -5.38 29.60 6.14
CA GLU A 192 -6.38 30.43 6.81
C GLU A 192 -7.02 31.39 5.80
#